data_AF-A0A7J4N439-F1
#
_entry.id   AF-A0A7J4N439-F1
#
_cell.length_a   1.000
_cell.length_b   1.000
_cell.length_c   1.000
_cell.angle_alpha   90.00
_cell.angle_beta   90.00
_cell.angle_gamma   90.00
#
_symmetry.space_group_name_H-M   'P 1'
#
loop_
_entity.id
_entity.type
_entity.pdbx_description
1 polymer ?
#
loop_
_entity_poly.entity_id
_entity_poly.type
_entity_poly.pdbx_seq_one_letter_code
_entity_poly.pdbx_strand_id
1 'polypeptide(L)' 'MTYRACGSCFSMDVYPYLGFETGRKYQCKSCGMISPLVVEFETVEALKAFKEASK' A
#
# COMPACT_ATOMS: atom_id res chain seq x y z
N MET A 1 12.54 -4.67 8.42
CA MET A 1 11.27 -3.94 8.61
C MET A 1 10.65 -3.80 7.22
N THR A 2 9.42 -4.25 6.98
CA THR A 2 8.81 -4.18 5.65
C THR A 2 7.91 -2.95 5.54
N TYR A 3 8.01 -2.23 4.43
CA TYR A 3 7.22 -1.04 4.12
C TYR A 3 6.04 -1.42 3.23
N ARG A 4 4.82 -1.18 3.71
CA ARG A 4 3.60 -1.44 2.94
C ARG A 4 3.23 -0.22 2.12
N ALA A 5 2.92 -0.45 0.85
CA ALA A 5 2.41 0.56 -0.05
C ALA A 5 1.12 0.11 -0.73
N CYS A 6 0.32 1.08 -1.15
CA CYS A 6 -0.91 0.86 -1.88
C CYS A 6 -0.60 0.22 -3.23
N GLY A 7 -1.31 -0.85 -3.60
CA GLY A 7 -1.13 -1.50 -4.91
C GLY A 7 -1.58 -0.68 -6.12
N SER A 8 -2.23 0.48 -5.92
CA SER A 8 -2.70 1.34 -7.01
C SER A 8 -1.91 2.64 -7.14
N CYS A 9 -1.73 3.39 -6.05
CA CYS A 9 -1.02 4.68 -6.08
C CYS A 9 0.39 4.62 -5.48
N PHE A 10 0.79 3.47 -4.93
CA PHE A 10 2.09 3.26 -4.28
C PHE A 10 2.39 4.26 -3.15
N SER A 11 1.36 4.86 -2.53
CA SER A 11 1.52 5.62 -1.29
C SER A 11 1.77 4.68 -0.11
N MET A 12 2.57 5.12 0.84
CA MET A 12 2.83 4.42 2.11
C MET A 12 1.72 4.65 3.15
N ASP A 13 0.77 5.55 2.88
CA ASP A 13 -0.35 5.86 3.77
C ASP A 13 -1.43 4.77 3.70
N VAL A 14 -1.07 3.56 4.14
CA VAL A 14 -1.93 2.37 4.11
C VAL A 14 -2.18 1.86 5.52
N TYR A 15 -3.46 1.72 5.88
CA TYR A 15 -3.89 1.34 7.23
C TYR A 15 -4.87 0.17 7.18
N PRO A 16 -4.98 -0.65 8.24
CA PRO A 16 -6.02 -1.67 8.32
C PRO A 16 -7.41 -1.07 8.14
N TYR A 17 -8.21 -1.65 7.24
CA TYR A 17 -9.59 -1.25 7.02
C TYR A 17 -10.49 -1.94 8.05
N LEU A 18 -11.16 -1.15 8.87
CA LEU A 18 -12.07 -1.61 9.92
C LEU A 18 -13.51 -1.63 9.41
N GLY A 19 -13.80 -2.54 8.50
CA GLY A 19 -15.16 -2.78 7.97
C GLY A 19 -15.80 -4.05 8.54
N PHE A 20 -17.09 -4.23 8.26
CA PHE A 20 -17.84 -5.46 8.59
C PHE A 20 -17.45 -6.66 7.72
N GLU A 21 -16.73 -6.43 6.62
CA GLU A 21 -16.33 -7.50 5.72
C GLU A 21 -15.27 -8.41 6.35
N THR A 22 -15.43 -9.72 6.17
CA THR A 22 -14.50 -10.72 6.71
C THR A 22 -13.15 -10.66 6.00
N GLY A 23 -12.07 -10.60 6.78
CA GLY A 23 -10.69 -10.66 6.29
C GLY A 23 -9.88 -9.40 6.57
N ARG A 24 -8.55 -9.50 6.47
CA ARG A 24 -7.66 -8.35 6.61
C ARG A 24 -7.67 -7.54 5.32
N LYS A 25 -8.33 -6.40 5.34
CA LYS A 25 -8.28 -5.39 4.27
C LYS A 25 -7.44 -4.21 4.72
N TYR A 26 -6.95 -3.46 3.75
CA TYR A 26 -6.22 -2.23 3.95
C TYR A 26 -6.86 -1.10 3.15
N GLN A 27 -6.86 0.10 3.70
CA GLN A 27 -7.32 1.32 3.05
C GLN A 27 -6.16 2.28 2.85
N CYS A 28 -6.01 2.79 1.63
CA CYS A 28 -5.08 3.86 1.31
C CYS A 28 -5.72 5.22 1.57
N LYS A 29 -5.08 6.05 2.40
CA LYS A 29 -5.55 7.42 2.69
C LYS A 29 -5.37 8.37 1.51
N SER A 30 -4.39 8.13 0.63
CA SER A 30 -4.07 9.03 -0.48
C SER A 30 -5.02 8.90 -1.66
N CYS A 31 -5.44 7.68 -2.03
CA CYS A 31 -6.35 7.46 -3.17
C CYS A 31 -7.71 6.83 -2.78
N GLY A 32 -7.92 6.51 -1.50
CA GLY A 32 -9.17 5.92 -1.01
C GLY A 32 -9.36 4.43 -1.32
N MET A 33 -8.43 3.79 -2.04
CA MET A 33 -8.54 2.37 -2.39
C MET A 33 -8.60 1.48 -1.15
N ILE A 34 -9.57 0.57 -1.12
CA ILE A 34 -9.69 -0.51 -0.13
C ILE A 34 -9.36 -1.83 -0.82
N SER A 35 -8.35 -2.54 -0.34
CA SER A 35 -7.89 -3.80 -0.93
C SER A 35 -7.31 -4.74 0.13
N PRO A 36 -7.52 -6.07 0.03
CA PRO A 36 -6.79 -7.04 0.84
C PRO A 36 -5.30 -7.17 0.43
N LEU A 37 -4.93 -6.65 -0.74
CA LEU A 37 -3.57 -6.73 -1.28
C LEU A 37 -2.83 -5.40 -1.07
N VAL A 38 -1.62 -5.50 -0.51
CA VAL A 38 -0.64 -4.42 -0.38
C VAL A 38 0.69 -4.87 -0.97
N VAL A 39 1.46 -3.92 -1.47
CA VAL A 39 2.81 -4.20 -1.94
C VAL A 39 3.77 -3.99 -0.79
N GLU A 40 4.60 -4.98 -0.51
CA GLU A 40 5.63 -4.89 0.54
C GLU A 40 6.99 -4.64 -0.09
N PHE A 41 7.69 -3.62 0.41
CA PHE A 41 9.04 -3.26 0.03
C PHE A 41 9.98 -3.48 1.21
N GLU A 42 11.18 -3.98 0.94
CA GLU A 42 12.20 -4.17 1.97
C GLU A 42 12.80 -2.84 2.45
N THR A 43 12.88 -1.85 1.57
CA THR A 43 13.45 -0.52 1.85
C THR A 43 12.63 0.60 1.22
N VAL A 44 12.79 1.83 1.72
CA VAL A 44 12.14 3.01 1.14
C VAL A 44 12.75 3.34 -0.23
N GLU A 45 14.04 3.04 -0.41
CA GLU A 45 14.77 3.19 -1.67
C GLU A 45 14.20 2.29 -2.76
N ALA A 46 13.82 1.05 -2.42
CA ALA A 46 13.17 0.13 -3.37
C ALA A 46 11.81 0.68 -3.85
N LEU A 47 11.02 1.27 -2.94
CA LEU A 47 9.77 1.94 -3.31
C LEU A 47 10.01 3.14 -4.23
N LYS A 48 11.03 3.97 -3.94
CA LYS A 48 11.38 5.12 -4.77
C LYS A 48 11.81 4.68 -6.17
N ALA A 49 12.73 3.71 -6.26
CA ALA A 49 13.20 3.16 -7.53
C ALA A 49 12.04 2.56 -8.34
N PHE A 50 11.10 1.86 -7.69
CA PHE A 50 9.91 1.35 -8.36
C PHE A 50 9.02 2.47 -8.93
N LYS A 51 8.82 3.56 -8.18
CA LYS A 51 8.05 4.73 -8.65
C LYS A 51 8.71 5.45 -9.81
N GLU A 52 10.03 5.53 -9.81
CA GLU A 52 10.81 6.15 -10.90
C GLU A 52 10.80 5.29 -12.16
N ALA A 53 10.90 3.96 -12.03
CA ALA A 53 10.85 3.03 -13.15
C ALA A 53 9.44 2.89 -13.78
N SER A 54 8.39 3.21 -13.01
CA SER A 54 6.98 3.11 -13.47
C SER A 54 6.47 4.38 -14.15
N LYS A 55 7.34 5.39 -14.31
CA LYS A 55 7.06 6.67 -14.98
C LYS A 55 7.45 6.60 -16.45
#